data_AF-A0A9D8CVD1-F1
#
_entry.id   AF-A0A9D8CVD1-F1
#
_cell.length_a   1.000
_cell.length_b   1.000
_cell.length_c   1.000
_cell.angle_alpha   90.00
_cell.angle_beta   90.00
_cell.angle_gamma   90.00
#
_symmetry.space_group_name_H-M   'P 1'
#
loop_
_entity.id
_entity.type
_entity.pdbx_description
1 polymer ?
#
loop_
_entity_poly.entity_id
_entity_poly.type
_entity_poly.pdbx_seq_one_letter_code
_entity_poly.pdbx_strand_id
1 'polypeptide(L)'
;MRRRLRRAMVKAFHHQERRRLKRPFALFAVAATMSVAGVAEAQTAIQAGLWEVTDKTTLEGVQPMPATSKQVCVKGGEAILERLLYPAPADFAKHGCSFTPGAKQAGIFRATTVCPPTDQTPGVTAEAEISYKSDSYEGLGQLTVKDKAGTTLKGSSQLSGKRIGDC
;
A
#
# COMPACT_ATOMS: atom_id res chain seq x y z
N MET A 1 -41.10 31.85 42.09
CA MET A 1 -41.17 32.76 40.91
C MET A 1 -39.75 33.17 40.55
N ARG A 2 -39.13 32.47 39.61
CA ARG A 2 -38.92 32.99 38.24
C ARG A 2 -38.14 34.31 38.22
N ARG A 3 -36.83 34.13 38.03
CA ARG A 3 -35.96 34.81 37.05
C ARG A 3 -36.38 36.20 36.61
N ARG A 4 -35.32 37.01 36.45
CA ARG A 4 -35.22 38.28 35.73
C ARG A 4 -35.31 39.45 36.71
N LEU A 5 -34.42 40.42 36.70
CA LEU A 5 -33.26 40.68 35.86
C LEU A 5 -32.59 41.87 36.57
N ARG A 6 -31.28 41.78 36.74
CA ARG A 6 -30.31 42.80 36.32
C ARG A 6 -30.55 44.28 36.68
N ARG A 7 -29.42 44.88 37.03
CA ARG A 7 -29.11 46.31 37.19
C ARG A 7 -29.36 46.76 38.63
N ALA A 8 -28.44 47.43 39.30
CA ALA A 8 -27.06 47.81 39.01
C ALA A 8 -26.51 48.37 40.34
N MET A 9 -25.21 48.30 40.53
CA MET A 9 -24.44 49.20 41.40
C MET A 9 -24.86 49.29 42.87
N VAL A 10 -24.23 48.47 43.72
CA VAL A 10 -23.81 48.95 45.04
C VAL A 10 -22.40 48.41 45.32
N LYS A 11 -21.45 49.36 45.27
CA LYS A 11 -20.27 49.51 46.13
C LYS A 11 -19.41 48.26 46.33
N ALA A 12 -18.29 48.13 45.63
CA ALA A 12 -17.06 48.86 45.94
C ALA A 12 -16.60 48.66 47.40
N PHE A 13 -15.37 48.16 47.50
CA PHE A 13 -14.42 48.37 48.58
C PHE A 13 -14.43 47.42 49.78
N HIS A 14 -13.20 47.04 50.15
CA HIS A 14 -12.77 46.05 51.14
C HIS A 14 -12.85 44.62 50.60
N HIS A 15 -11.76 43.89 50.34
CA HIS A 15 -10.56 43.79 51.15
C HIS A 15 -9.50 42.98 50.38
N GLN A 16 -8.26 43.49 50.32
CA GLN A 16 -7.00 42.80 49.93
C GLN A 16 -6.91 42.23 48.49
N GLU A 17 -5.81 42.31 47.75
CA GLU A 17 -4.40 42.43 48.11
C GLU A 17 -3.67 43.47 47.27
N ARG A 18 -2.81 44.24 47.95
CA ARG A 18 -1.71 44.95 47.33
C ARG A 18 -0.63 43.91 46.98
N ARG A 19 -0.16 43.93 45.74
CA ARG A 19 1.26 44.20 45.45
C ARG A 19 1.42 44.48 43.96
N ARG A 20 1.83 45.72 43.70
CA ARG A 20 2.29 46.21 42.39
C ARG A 20 3.51 45.41 41.96
N LEU A 21 3.57 44.97 40.71
CA LEU A 21 4.75 45.19 39.88
C LEU A 21 4.34 45.32 38.41
N LYS A 22 5.08 46.17 37.72
CA LYS A 22 4.73 46.83 36.46
C LYS A 22 5.17 45.95 35.27
N ARG A 23 4.23 45.62 34.36
CA ARG A 23 4.30 45.71 32.87
C ARG A 23 5.43 44.95 32.11
N PRO A 24 5.25 44.66 30.81
CA PRO A 24 4.34 43.70 30.17
C PRO A 24 5.11 42.71 29.26
N PHE A 25 4.55 41.59 28.83
CA PHE A 25 4.70 41.07 27.45
C PHE A 25 3.78 39.86 27.25
N ALA A 26 3.03 39.90 26.16
CA ALA A 26 2.15 38.85 25.69
C ALA A 26 2.94 37.57 25.35
N LEU A 27 2.28 36.41 25.43
CA LEU A 27 2.04 35.54 24.28
C LEU A 27 1.33 34.25 24.71
N PHE A 28 0.23 33.98 24.02
CA PHE A 28 -0.49 32.71 24.01
C PHE A 28 0.42 31.59 23.49
N ALA A 29 0.38 30.41 24.11
CA ALA A 29 0.77 29.16 23.47
C ALA A 29 0.03 27.98 24.10
N VAL A 30 -1.20 27.73 23.63
CA VAL A 30 -1.82 26.41 23.79
C VAL A 30 -1.19 25.52 22.73
N ALA A 31 -0.21 24.71 23.13
CA ALA A 31 0.37 23.69 22.27
C ALA A 31 -0.64 22.55 22.07
N ALA A 32 -1.46 22.66 21.02
CA ALA A 32 -2.21 21.53 20.49
C ALA A 32 -1.21 20.60 19.80
N THR A 33 -0.77 19.55 20.49
CA THR A 33 -0.06 18.43 19.87
C THR A 33 -1.03 17.72 18.93
N MET A 34 -1.00 18.09 17.64
CA MET A 34 -1.60 17.28 16.58
C MET A 34 -0.79 15.99 16.46
N SER A 35 -1.27 14.94 17.12
CA SER A 35 -0.88 13.58 16.81
C SER A 35 -1.42 13.24 15.42
N VAL A 36 -0.64 13.52 14.38
CA VAL A 36 -0.89 12.93 13.05
C VAL A 36 -0.54 11.45 13.19
N ALA A 37 -1.52 10.66 13.64
CA ALA A 37 -1.52 9.23 13.37
C ALA A 37 -1.69 9.09 11.87
N GLY A 38 -0.57 9.18 11.14
CA GLY A 38 -0.53 8.78 9.75
C GLY A 38 -0.99 7.34 9.71
N VAL A 39 -2.10 7.10 9.00
CA VAL A 39 -2.54 5.76 8.64
C VAL A 39 -1.42 5.22 7.77
N ALA A 40 -0.46 4.53 8.39
CA ALA A 40 0.51 3.72 7.68
C ALA A 40 -0.25 2.51 7.14
N GLU A 41 -1.10 2.74 6.13
CA GLU A 41 -1.34 1.71 5.17
C GLU A 41 0.04 1.32 4.67
N ALA A 42 0.45 0.07 4.89
CA ALA A 42 1.64 -0.49 4.25
C ALA A 42 1.39 -0.46 2.74
N GLN A 43 1.58 0.72 2.15
CA GLN A 43 1.56 0.96 0.73
C GLN A 43 2.87 0.38 0.22
N THR A 44 2.74 -0.46 -0.79
CA THR A 44 3.80 -1.05 -1.62
C THR A 44 4.49 0.01 -2.49
N ALA A 45 4.66 1.21 -1.95
CA ALA A 45 5.15 2.37 -2.67
C ALA A 45 6.56 2.10 -3.22
N ILE A 46 6.73 2.42 -4.50
CA ILE A 46 8.00 2.35 -5.24
C ILE A 46 8.23 3.69 -5.94
N GLN A 47 9.41 3.85 -6.55
CA GLN A 47 9.70 5.01 -7.37
C GLN A 47 9.05 4.92 -8.75
N ALA A 48 8.53 6.06 -9.22
CA ALA A 48 8.16 6.23 -10.62
C ALA A 48 9.41 6.20 -11.52
N GLY A 49 9.21 5.89 -12.80
CA GLY A 49 10.26 5.82 -13.81
C GLY A 49 10.18 4.56 -14.67
N LEU A 50 11.24 4.31 -15.41
CA LEU A 50 11.42 3.12 -16.23
C LEU A 50 11.98 1.99 -15.38
N TRP A 51 11.30 0.85 -15.41
CA TRP A 51 11.69 -0.36 -14.70
C TRP A 51 12.01 -1.48 -15.66
N GLU A 52 13.07 -2.22 -15.39
CA GLU A 52 13.28 -3.54 -15.98
C GLU A 52 12.70 -4.60 -15.03
N VAL A 53 11.85 -5.47 -15.57
CA VAL A 53 11.14 -6.52 -14.84
C VAL A 53 11.46 -7.86 -15.46
N THR A 54 11.92 -8.80 -14.63
CA THR A 54 12.25 -10.17 -15.04
C THR A 54 11.32 -11.18 -14.35
N ASP A 55 10.88 -12.17 -15.12
CA ASP A 55 10.14 -13.34 -14.65
C ASP A 55 10.76 -14.61 -15.23
N LYS A 56 11.00 -15.58 -14.36
CA LYS A 56 11.34 -16.95 -14.75
C LYS A 56 10.38 -17.92 -14.07
N THR A 57 9.51 -18.51 -14.87
CA THR A 57 8.51 -19.48 -14.41
C THR A 57 8.91 -20.92 -14.73
N THR A 58 8.73 -21.81 -13.77
CA THR A 58 8.87 -23.27 -13.89
C THR A 58 7.55 -23.95 -13.59
N LEU A 59 7.25 -25.02 -14.30
CA LEU A 59 6.08 -25.88 -14.07
C LEU A 59 6.52 -27.34 -14.10
N GLU A 60 6.01 -28.15 -13.19
CA GLU A 60 6.27 -29.59 -13.14
C GLU A 60 5.83 -30.25 -14.45
N GLY A 61 6.67 -31.14 -14.98
CA GLY A 61 6.40 -31.87 -16.22
C GLY A 61 6.51 -31.02 -17.50
N VAL A 62 6.85 -29.74 -17.40
CA VAL A 62 7.07 -28.85 -18.55
C VAL A 62 8.56 -28.50 -18.64
N GLN A 63 9.09 -28.45 -19.87
CA GLN A 63 10.46 -28.01 -20.09
C GLN A 63 10.67 -26.57 -19.56
N PRO A 64 11.77 -26.28 -18.84
CA PRO A 64 12.02 -24.94 -18.31
C PRO A 64 11.96 -23.87 -19.39
N MET A 65 11.13 -22.85 -19.17
CA MET A 65 11.06 -21.68 -20.04
C MET A 65 12.24 -20.74 -19.74
N PRO A 66 12.77 -20.04 -20.76
CA PRO A 66 13.75 -19.00 -20.52
C PRO A 66 13.14 -17.88 -19.67
N ALA A 67 13.99 -17.19 -18.91
CA ALA A 67 13.56 -15.97 -18.23
C ALA A 67 13.15 -14.91 -19.27
N THR A 68 12.12 -14.15 -18.97
CA THR A 68 11.66 -13.03 -19.79
C THR A 68 11.96 -11.72 -19.07
N SER A 69 12.45 -10.73 -19.81
CA SER A 69 12.64 -9.36 -19.30
C SER A 69 11.82 -8.39 -20.14
N LYS A 70 11.22 -7.39 -19.49
CA LYS A 70 10.48 -6.31 -20.15
C LYS A 70 10.73 -4.99 -19.43
N GLN A 71 10.58 -3.90 -20.19
CA GLN A 71 10.60 -2.56 -19.61
C GLN A 71 9.18 -2.05 -19.37
N VAL A 72 8.95 -1.43 -18.22
CA VAL A 72 7.65 -0.87 -17.82
C VAL A 72 7.85 0.55 -17.32
N CYS A 73 7.14 1.51 -17.91
CA CYS A 73 7.06 2.86 -17.37
C CYS A 73 6.00 2.95 -16.28
N VAL A 74 6.39 3.41 -15.08
CA VAL A 74 5.51 3.64 -13.94
C VAL A 74 5.40 5.13 -13.67
N LYS A 75 4.17 5.66 -13.69
CA LYS A 75 3.89 7.09 -13.41
C LYS A 75 3.80 7.35 -11.90
N GLY A 76 4.05 8.59 -11.48
CA GLY A 76 4.03 9.01 -10.07
C GLY A 76 2.79 8.60 -9.28
N GLY A 77 1.60 8.83 -9.83
CA GLY A 77 0.33 8.47 -9.17
C GLY A 77 0.02 6.97 -9.15
N GLU A 78 0.82 6.15 -9.82
CA GLU A 78 0.65 4.69 -9.96
C GLU A 78 1.85 3.92 -9.39
N ALA A 79 2.74 4.60 -8.65
CA ALA A 79 4.02 4.06 -8.21
C ALA A 79 3.88 3.12 -7.00
N ILE A 80 3.23 1.98 -7.25
CA ILE A 80 3.05 0.85 -6.34
C ILE A 80 3.54 -0.43 -6.99
N LEU A 81 4.08 -1.35 -6.20
CA LEU A 81 4.70 -2.59 -6.69
C LEU A 81 3.76 -3.43 -7.56
N GLU A 82 2.48 -3.50 -7.21
CA GLU A 82 1.45 -4.27 -7.91
C GLU A 82 1.35 -3.88 -9.39
N ARG A 83 1.67 -2.62 -9.73
CA ARG A 83 1.64 -2.14 -11.12
C ARG A 83 2.67 -2.85 -12.02
N LEU A 84 3.77 -3.32 -11.44
CA LEU A 84 4.83 -4.06 -12.13
C LEU A 84 4.53 -5.56 -12.20
N LEU A 85 3.82 -6.09 -11.20
CA LEU A 85 3.57 -7.52 -11.02
C LEU A 85 2.28 -8.01 -11.68
N TYR A 86 1.24 -7.17 -11.70
CA TYR A 86 -0.08 -7.56 -12.15
C TYR A 86 -0.57 -6.67 -13.31
N PRO A 87 -1.44 -7.21 -14.19
CA PRO A 87 -2.21 -6.40 -15.12
C PRO A 87 -3.02 -5.31 -14.40
N ALA A 88 -3.53 -4.35 -15.17
CA ALA A 88 -4.44 -3.35 -14.61
C ALA A 88 -5.68 -4.04 -13.99
N PRO A 89 -6.24 -3.51 -12.88
CA PRO A 89 -7.38 -4.14 -12.21
C PRO A 89 -8.57 -4.43 -13.11
N ALA A 90 -8.83 -3.57 -14.10
CA ALA A 90 -9.89 -3.76 -15.09
C ALA A 90 -9.68 -5.02 -15.95
N ASP A 91 -8.43 -5.34 -16.31
CA ASP A 91 -8.10 -6.55 -17.06
C ASP A 91 -8.18 -7.79 -16.16
N PHE A 92 -7.77 -7.65 -14.90
CA PHE A 92 -7.95 -8.70 -13.89
C PHE A 92 -9.42 -9.11 -13.72
N ALA A 93 -10.31 -8.13 -13.62
CA ALA A 93 -11.74 -8.34 -13.46
C ALA A 93 -12.40 -9.00 -14.68
N LYS A 94 -11.96 -8.66 -15.91
CA LYS A 94 -12.45 -9.29 -17.16
C LYS A 94 -12.24 -10.81 -17.18
N HIS A 95 -11.18 -11.29 -16.53
CA HIS A 95 -10.84 -12.72 -16.47
C HIS A 95 -11.41 -13.43 -15.22
N GLY A 96 -12.26 -12.75 -14.43
CA GLY A 96 -12.81 -13.31 -13.20
C GLY A 96 -11.75 -13.61 -12.14
N CYS A 97 -10.55 -13.03 -12.27
CA CYS A 97 -9.47 -13.23 -11.32
C CYS A 97 -9.75 -12.44 -10.04
N SER A 98 -9.47 -13.05 -8.90
CA SER A 98 -9.50 -12.41 -7.58
C SER A 98 -8.09 -12.16 -7.06
N PHE A 99 -7.96 -11.08 -6.29
CA PHE A 99 -6.72 -10.70 -5.63
C PHE A 99 -6.99 -10.51 -4.14
N THR A 100 -6.24 -11.24 -3.31
CA THR A 100 -6.33 -11.15 -1.85
C THR A 100 -4.98 -10.72 -1.31
N PRO A 101 -4.87 -9.51 -0.73
CA PRO A 101 -3.62 -9.08 -0.10
C PRO A 101 -3.32 -9.93 1.14
N GLY A 102 -2.06 -10.29 1.31
CA GLY A 102 -1.57 -10.98 2.50
C GLY A 102 -1.35 -10.03 3.69
N ALA A 103 -0.74 -10.55 4.75
CA ALA A 103 -0.40 -9.76 5.93
C ALA A 103 0.50 -8.57 5.56
N LYS A 104 0.11 -7.38 6.02
CA LYS A 104 0.87 -6.14 5.79
C LYS A 104 2.18 -6.17 6.57
N GLN A 105 3.30 -6.04 5.86
CA GLN A 105 4.64 -5.96 6.44
C GLN A 105 5.51 -5.01 5.61
N ALA A 106 6.26 -4.13 6.27
CA ALA A 106 7.13 -3.18 5.59
C ALA A 106 8.20 -3.92 4.77
N GLY A 107 8.34 -3.54 3.50
CA GLY A 107 9.32 -4.12 2.57
C GLY A 107 9.02 -5.56 2.13
N ILE A 108 7.87 -6.13 2.53
CA ILE A 108 7.43 -7.45 2.11
C ILE A 108 6.01 -7.36 1.55
N PHE A 109 5.87 -7.66 0.26
CA PHE A 109 4.59 -7.82 -0.40
C PHE A 109 4.17 -9.28 -0.37
N ARG A 110 2.93 -9.53 0.05
CA ARG A 110 2.31 -10.85 0.03
C ARG A 110 0.94 -10.74 -0.63
N ALA A 111 0.61 -11.66 -1.53
CA ALA A 111 -0.72 -11.74 -2.10
C ALA A 111 -1.04 -13.13 -2.63
N THR A 112 -2.33 -13.46 -2.64
CA THR A 112 -2.88 -14.62 -3.32
C THR A 112 -3.76 -14.16 -4.47
N THR A 113 -3.48 -14.65 -5.66
CA THR A 113 -4.26 -14.45 -6.87
C THR A 113 -4.94 -15.76 -7.26
N VAL A 114 -6.22 -15.71 -7.56
CA VAL A 114 -6.95 -16.86 -8.10
C VAL A 114 -7.67 -16.47 -9.38
N CYS A 115 -7.26 -17.04 -10.49
CA CYS A 115 -7.94 -16.98 -11.78
C CYS A 115 -8.65 -18.32 -12.03
N PRO A 116 -9.99 -18.35 -12.08
CA PRO A 116 -10.72 -19.59 -12.33
C PRO A 116 -10.46 -20.10 -13.75
N PRO A 117 -10.59 -21.42 -13.99
CA PRO A 117 -10.54 -21.96 -15.35
C PRO A 117 -11.69 -21.44 -16.19
N THR A 118 -11.45 -21.27 -17.48
CA THR A 118 -12.48 -21.02 -18.50
C THR A 118 -12.45 -22.13 -19.54
N ASP A 119 -13.42 -22.13 -20.46
CA ASP A 119 -13.43 -23.05 -21.60
C ASP A 119 -12.19 -22.92 -22.49
N GLN A 120 -11.47 -21.81 -22.40
CA GLN A 120 -10.29 -21.51 -23.22
C GLN A 120 -8.98 -21.56 -22.43
N THR A 121 -8.97 -21.23 -21.14
CA THR A 121 -7.76 -21.05 -20.33
C THR A 121 -7.76 -21.93 -19.07
N PRO A 122 -6.60 -22.50 -18.66
CA PRO A 122 -6.50 -23.21 -17.40
C PRO A 122 -6.72 -22.29 -16.21
N GLY A 123 -7.14 -22.86 -15.08
CA GLY A 123 -7.23 -22.14 -13.82
C GLY A 123 -5.86 -21.96 -13.20
N VAL A 124 -5.62 -20.83 -12.54
CA VAL A 124 -4.34 -20.51 -11.91
C VAL A 124 -4.58 -19.98 -10.51
N THR A 125 -3.89 -20.56 -9.54
CA THR A 125 -3.70 -19.98 -8.20
C THR A 125 -2.24 -19.61 -8.04
N ALA A 126 -1.97 -18.38 -7.65
CA ALA A 126 -0.61 -17.88 -7.45
C ALA A 126 -0.49 -17.23 -6.06
N GLU A 127 0.54 -17.61 -5.32
CA GLU A 127 0.89 -16.99 -4.05
C GLU A 127 2.24 -16.30 -4.20
N ALA A 128 2.29 -14.99 -3.96
CA ALA A 128 3.51 -14.20 -4.08
C ALA A 128 4.03 -13.80 -2.70
N GLU A 129 5.34 -13.94 -2.51
CA GLU A 129 6.09 -13.33 -1.42
C GLU A 129 7.31 -12.61 -2.00
N ILE A 130 7.31 -11.28 -1.90
CA ILE A 130 8.27 -10.42 -2.60
C ILE A 130 8.87 -9.42 -1.62
N SER A 131 10.19 -9.41 -1.54
CA SER A 131 10.93 -8.37 -0.84
C SER A 131 11.12 -7.19 -1.77
N TYR A 132 10.83 -5.97 -1.29
CA TYR A 132 10.91 -4.77 -2.11
C TYR A 132 11.54 -3.58 -1.36
N LYS A 133 12.23 -2.76 -2.14
CA LYS A 133 12.74 -1.43 -1.80
C LYS A 133 12.08 -0.42 -2.73
N SER A 134 12.43 0.86 -2.57
CA SER A 134 11.89 1.92 -3.41
C SER A 134 12.26 1.76 -4.90
N ASP A 135 13.39 1.13 -5.23
CA ASP A 135 13.95 1.07 -6.59
C ASP A 135 14.23 -0.36 -7.10
N SER A 136 13.85 -1.38 -6.32
CA SER A 136 14.15 -2.78 -6.62
C SER A 136 13.23 -3.74 -5.89
N TYR A 137 13.03 -4.95 -6.43
CA TYR A 137 12.36 -6.05 -5.75
C TYR A 137 12.87 -7.40 -6.22
N GLU A 138 12.69 -8.41 -5.37
CA GLU A 138 12.95 -9.82 -5.66
C GLU A 138 12.02 -10.71 -4.84
N GLY A 139 11.53 -11.80 -5.43
CA GLY A 139 10.71 -12.74 -4.70
C GLY A 139 10.31 -13.97 -5.48
N LEU A 140 9.46 -14.78 -4.85
CA LEU A 140 8.96 -16.02 -5.39
C LEU A 140 7.44 -16.00 -5.48
N GLY A 141 6.93 -16.48 -6.61
CA GLY A 141 5.56 -16.92 -6.78
C GLY A 141 5.49 -18.44 -6.67
N GLN A 142 4.54 -18.98 -5.92
CA GLN A 142 4.15 -20.39 -6.00
C GLN A 142 2.92 -20.49 -6.90
N LEU A 143 2.95 -21.39 -7.87
CA LEU A 143 1.89 -21.56 -8.85
C LEU A 143 1.23 -22.92 -8.70
N THR A 144 -0.09 -22.91 -8.77
CA THR A 144 -0.91 -24.11 -8.97
C THR A 144 -1.77 -23.89 -10.19
N VAL A 145 -1.50 -24.64 -11.25
CA VAL A 145 -2.24 -24.57 -12.52
C VAL A 145 -3.15 -25.78 -12.62
N LYS A 146 -4.44 -25.56 -12.85
CA LYS A 146 -5.42 -26.61 -13.09
C LYS A 146 -5.80 -26.63 -14.56
N ASP A 147 -5.43 -27.68 -15.26
CA ASP A 147 -5.77 -27.85 -16.66
C ASP A 147 -7.25 -28.22 -16.85
N LYS A 148 -7.69 -28.34 -18.11
CA LYS A 148 -9.08 -28.69 -18.44
C LYS A 148 -9.45 -30.12 -18.08
N ALA A 149 -8.47 -31.03 -17.99
CA ALA A 149 -8.68 -32.41 -17.56
C ALA A 149 -8.80 -32.53 -16.02
N GLY A 150 -8.58 -31.43 -15.30
CA GLY A 150 -8.58 -31.38 -13.83
C GLY A 150 -7.23 -31.75 -13.22
N THR A 151 -6.20 -32.02 -14.03
CA THR A 151 -4.83 -32.25 -13.56
C THR A 151 -4.30 -30.97 -12.94
N THR A 152 -3.61 -31.13 -11.82
CA THR A 152 -2.96 -30.02 -11.12
C THR A 152 -1.46 -30.08 -11.37
N LEU A 153 -0.90 -29.02 -11.93
CA LEU A 153 0.53 -28.82 -12.11
C LEU A 153 0.99 -27.77 -11.11
N LYS A 154 2.06 -28.08 -10.37
CA LYS A 154 2.71 -27.11 -9.50
C LYS A 154 3.84 -26.42 -10.23
N GLY A 155 4.15 -25.21 -9.80
CA GLY A 155 5.22 -24.42 -10.38
C GLY A 155 5.69 -23.33 -9.44
N SER A 156 6.69 -22.60 -9.91
CA SER A 156 7.19 -21.43 -9.21
C SER A 156 7.61 -20.36 -10.21
N SER A 157 7.56 -19.10 -9.79
CA SER A 157 8.06 -17.96 -10.55
C SER A 157 9.12 -17.25 -9.72
N GLN A 158 10.28 -17.00 -10.30
CA GLN A 158 11.25 -16.05 -9.76
C GLN A 158 10.96 -14.70 -10.37
N LEU A 159 10.66 -13.71 -9.53
CA LEU A 159 10.27 -12.37 -9.93
C LEU A 159 11.31 -11.38 -9.44
N SER A 160 11.80 -10.52 -10.32
CA SER A 160 12.67 -9.42 -9.94
C SER A 160 12.41 -8.18 -10.77
N GLY A 161 12.80 -7.03 -10.24
CA GLY A 161 12.78 -5.81 -11.02
C GLY A 161 13.64 -4.72 -10.41
N LYS A 162 14.07 -3.80 -11.26
CA LYS A 162 14.93 -2.68 -10.89
C LYS A 162 14.57 -1.44 -11.70
N ARG A 163 14.55 -0.29 -11.04
CA ARG A 163 14.43 1.00 -11.72
C ARG A 163 15.72 1.27 -12.51
N ILE A 164 15.57 1.55 -13.80
CA ILE A 164 16.68 1.81 -14.72
C ILE A 164 16.76 3.26 -15.22
N GLY A 165 15.78 4.10 -14.89
CA GLY A 165 15.80 5.52 -15.24
C GLY A 165 14.44 6.19 -15.15
N ASP A 166 14.33 7.34 -15.79
CA ASP A 166 13.04 8.00 -16.01
C ASP A 166 12.34 7.39 -17.23
N CYS A 167 11.03 7.62 -17.35
CA CYS A 167 10.34 7.50 -18.62
C CYS A 167 10.59 8.78 -19.43
#